data_AF-A0A1R3SX99-F1
#
_entry.id   AF-A0A1R3SX99-F1
#
_cell.length_a   1.000
_cell.length_b   1.000
_cell.length_c   1.000
_cell.angle_alpha   90.00
_cell.angle_beta   90.00
_cell.angle_gamma   90.00
#
_symmetry.space_group_name_H-M   'P 1'
#
loop_
_entity.id
_entity.type
_entity.pdbx_description
1 polymer ?
#
loop_
_entity_poly.entity_id
_entity_poly.type
_entity_poly.pdbx_seq_one_letter_code
_entity_poly.pdbx_strand_id
1 'polypeptide(L)'
;MGKREDLSILLVVAVTSFMGTFLVSAVNIALPTIEKDLALNAIELSWIITAFILAMALFMLPSGSWGDRSDNRRLFKLGLILFTISSGICYVAPDGHWLVAARFLQGIGAAFTGTTGQAILVSSFPAERRGQVLGISVASVYGGLALGPLIGGFITLHIGWRSLFLIAALFGLLTILISYLFLKSEKHKSVPAKGRDKIGTLLFMTGLAALVYGSSLIPSAVGWGLMSGAVILLLLFWRYESRITSPMLDTKLFSHNRLFTYSSLSALINYTSTFAIVFFLSLYLQKVQGLSPRDAGAVIVAQPAMMALFSPIVGRLSDKIQPRYFATTGMAMCTTGLGMLAFLGPATAIWIIVTILIWVGLGFALFSSPNMNTIMSSVERRQYGQASGLASSMRVFGQIISMSIVTLIFSLLFGSRSIEEVPNPVFLQAMRWGFIIFTLIGLPGIYFSFNRGNLKRKE
;
A
#
# COMPACT_ATOMS: atom_id res chain seq x y z
N MET A 1 -20.36 -21.88 13.78
CA MET A 1 -19.48 -20.99 14.57
C MET A 1 -20.36 -19.99 15.30
N GLY A 2 -20.04 -19.67 16.56
CA GLY A 2 -20.89 -18.79 17.38
C GLY A 2 -20.72 -17.32 16.98
N LYS A 3 -21.78 -16.50 17.09
CA LYS A 3 -21.74 -15.05 16.78
C LYS A 3 -20.54 -14.30 17.40
N ARG A 4 -20.06 -14.75 18.57
CA ARG A 4 -18.88 -14.18 19.25
C ARG A 4 -17.56 -14.48 18.54
N GLU A 5 -17.40 -15.68 17.97
CA GLU A 5 -16.17 -16.07 17.27
C GLU A 5 -16.03 -15.32 15.95
N ASP A 6 -17.12 -15.22 15.18
CA ASP A 6 -17.19 -14.44 13.94
C ASP A 6 -16.81 -12.98 14.19
N LEU A 7 -17.39 -12.36 15.23
CA LEU A 7 -17.09 -10.97 15.59
C LEU A 7 -15.62 -10.78 15.95
N SER A 8 -15.03 -11.69 16.73
CA SER A 8 -13.61 -11.61 17.10
C SER A 8 -12.67 -11.73 15.90
N ILE A 9 -12.95 -12.64 14.95
CA ILE A 9 -12.15 -12.79 13.73
C ILE A 9 -12.17 -11.49 12.91
N LEU A 10 -13.35 -10.92 12.72
CA LEU A 10 -13.51 -9.66 12.01
C LEU A 10 -12.76 -8.52 12.72
N LEU A 11 -12.93 -8.39 14.04
CA LEU A 11 -12.26 -7.35 14.82
C LEU A 11 -10.73 -7.46 14.73
N VAL A 12 -10.16 -8.66 14.88
CA VAL A 12 -8.71 -8.85 14.81
C VAL A 12 -8.16 -8.43 13.44
N VAL A 13 -8.79 -8.86 12.34
CA VAL A 13 -8.33 -8.50 10.99
C VAL A 13 -8.55 -7.01 10.72
N ALA A 14 -9.67 -6.43 11.16
CA ALA A 14 -9.97 -5.01 11.02
C ALA A 14 -8.97 -4.13 11.76
N VAL A 15 -8.70 -4.40 13.04
CA VAL A 15 -7.73 -3.66 13.87
C VAL A 15 -6.33 -3.79 13.30
N THR A 16 -5.92 -4.98 12.86
CA THR A 16 -4.61 -5.18 12.22
C THR A 16 -4.47 -4.36 10.94
N SER A 17 -5.52 -4.37 10.10
CA SER A 17 -5.55 -3.61 8.83
C SER A 17 -5.51 -2.10 9.08
N PHE A 18 -6.25 -1.63 10.08
CA PHE A 18 -6.23 -0.24 10.52
C PHE A 18 -4.84 0.15 11.02
N MET A 19 -4.25 -0.60 11.94
CA MET A 19 -2.97 -0.24 12.57
C MET A 19 -1.81 -0.21 11.57
N GLY A 20 -1.75 -1.19 10.66
CA GLY A 20 -0.72 -1.20 9.63
C GLY A 20 -0.77 0.05 8.73
N THR A 21 -1.97 0.48 8.34
CA THR A 21 -2.14 1.63 7.44
C THR A 21 -2.08 2.97 8.16
N PHE A 22 -2.58 3.02 9.39
CA PHE A 22 -2.38 4.13 10.32
C PHE A 22 -0.91 4.46 10.48
N LEU A 23 -0.07 3.47 10.79
CA LEU A 23 1.35 3.69 11.00
C LEU A 23 2.06 4.15 9.72
N VAL A 24 1.73 3.55 8.56
CA VAL A 24 2.25 4.02 7.26
C VAL A 24 1.98 5.50 7.05
N SER A 25 0.75 5.95 7.33
CA SER A 25 0.37 7.35 7.09
C SER A 25 0.90 8.30 8.18
N ALA A 26 0.95 7.87 9.44
CA ALA A 26 1.48 8.66 10.54
C ALA A 26 2.98 8.89 10.42
N VAL A 27 3.74 7.86 10.02
CA VAL A 27 5.20 7.98 9.83
C VAL A 27 5.54 8.98 8.73
N ASN A 28 4.72 9.08 7.67
CA ASN A 28 4.91 10.11 6.64
C ASN A 28 4.89 11.53 7.22
N ILE A 29 3.98 11.83 8.15
CA ILE A 29 3.93 13.13 8.85
C ILE A 29 5.15 13.34 9.74
N ALA A 30 5.67 12.27 10.33
CA ALA A 30 6.83 12.34 11.21
C ALA A 30 8.18 12.47 10.47
N LEU A 31 8.23 12.29 9.14
CA LEU A 31 9.48 12.25 8.39
C LEU A 31 10.39 13.48 8.64
N PRO A 32 9.92 14.74 8.58
CA PRO A 32 10.79 15.88 8.86
C PRO A 32 11.38 15.87 10.28
N THR A 33 10.65 15.32 11.26
CA THR A 33 11.16 15.20 12.63
C THR A 33 12.16 14.05 12.76
N ILE A 34 11.92 12.93 12.06
CA ILE A 34 12.85 11.78 12.02
C ILE A 34 14.17 12.18 11.34
N GLU A 35 14.09 12.94 10.24
CA GLU A 35 15.24 13.47 9.51
C GLU A 35 16.16 14.27 10.43
N LYS A 36 15.59 15.21 11.18
CA LYS A 36 16.34 16.07 12.12
C LYS A 36 16.96 15.29 13.26
N ASP A 37 16.19 14.38 13.86
CA ASP A 37 16.60 13.62 15.04
C ASP A 37 17.69 12.58 14.73
N LEU A 38 17.67 11.99 13.52
CA LEU A 38 18.63 10.96 13.11
C LEU A 38 19.65 11.47 12.08
N ALA A 39 19.66 12.77 11.78
CA ALA A 39 20.54 13.43 10.81
C ALA A 39 20.58 12.73 9.43
N LEU A 40 19.40 12.39 8.89
CA LEU A 40 19.29 11.60 7.66
C LEU A 40 19.39 12.45 6.39
N ASN A 41 20.00 11.89 5.35
CA ASN A 41 19.88 12.47 4.02
C ASN A 41 18.52 12.14 3.37
N ALA A 42 18.21 12.80 2.24
CA ALA A 42 16.93 12.62 1.57
C ALA A 42 16.69 11.19 1.05
N ILE A 43 17.74 10.50 0.64
CA ILE A 43 17.66 9.12 0.15
C ILE A 43 17.33 8.19 1.32
N GLU A 44 18.07 8.29 2.43
CA GLU A 44 17.82 7.54 3.68
C GLU A 44 16.41 7.78 4.24
N LEU A 45 15.95 9.03 4.21
CA LEU A 45 14.61 9.39 4.65
C LEU A 45 13.54 8.69 3.80
N SER A 46 13.72 8.65 2.47
CA SER A 46 12.82 7.92 1.58
C SER A 46 12.81 6.42 1.88
N TRP A 47 13.96 5.85 2.28
CA TRP A 47 14.10 4.44 2.61
C TRP A 47 13.30 4.00 3.85
N ILE A 48 12.97 4.89 4.78
CA ILE A 48 12.10 4.56 5.93
C ILE A 48 10.70 4.10 5.48
N ILE A 49 10.19 4.71 4.41
CA ILE A 49 8.90 4.33 3.80
C ILE A 49 9.12 3.19 2.81
N THR A 50 10.12 3.32 1.93
CA THR A 50 10.40 2.37 0.84
C THR A 50 10.73 0.97 1.38
N ALA A 51 11.54 0.83 2.43
CA ALA A 51 11.93 -0.49 2.97
C ALA A 51 10.74 -1.29 3.49
N PHE A 52 9.80 -0.63 4.17
CA PHE A 52 8.58 -1.28 4.66
C PHE A 52 7.71 -1.78 3.51
N ILE A 53 7.47 -0.96 2.50
CA ILE A 53 6.62 -1.32 1.36
C ILE A 53 7.34 -2.34 0.47
N LEU A 54 8.66 -2.24 0.33
CA LEU A 54 9.49 -3.22 -0.38
C LEU A 54 9.34 -4.59 0.28
N ALA A 55 9.54 -4.68 1.60
CA ALA A 55 9.33 -5.93 2.33
C ALA A 55 7.89 -6.44 2.18
N MET A 56 6.89 -5.55 2.26
CA MET A 56 5.52 -5.96 1.97
C MET A 56 5.40 -6.57 0.57
N ALA A 57 5.91 -5.89 -0.45
CA ALA A 57 5.83 -6.32 -1.84
C ALA A 57 6.54 -7.67 -2.09
N LEU A 58 7.75 -7.82 -1.55
CA LEU A 58 8.57 -9.04 -1.68
C LEU A 58 7.86 -10.26 -1.09
N PHE A 59 7.22 -10.09 0.08
CA PHE A 59 6.66 -11.22 0.82
C PHE A 59 5.17 -11.45 0.61
N MET A 60 4.42 -10.52 -0.01
CA MET A 60 2.97 -10.67 -0.12
C MET A 60 2.55 -11.86 -0.99
N LEU A 61 3.06 -11.96 -2.23
CA LEU A 61 2.79 -13.10 -3.11
C LEU A 61 3.25 -14.44 -2.52
N PRO A 62 4.50 -14.58 -2.03
CA PRO A 62 4.94 -15.80 -1.34
C PRO A 62 4.07 -16.17 -0.14
N SER A 63 3.67 -15.19 0.67
CA SER A 63 2.89 -15.43 1.88
C SER A 63 1.50 -16.02 1.57
N GLY A 64 0.87 -15.65 0.45
CA GLY A 64 -0.37 -16.30 0.00
C GLY A 64 -0.15 -17.78 -0.29
N SER A 65 0.90 -18.08 -1.07
CA SER A 65 1.28 -19.46 -1.41
C SER A 65 1.73 -20.28 -0.19
N TRP A 66 2.31 -19.65 0.83
CA TRP A 66 2.68 -20.31 2.08
C TRP A 66 1.47 -20.52 2.99
N GLY A 67 0.56 -19.54 3.05
CA GLY A 67 -0.68 -19.60 3.83
C GLY A 67 -1.62 -20.69 3.32
N ASP A 68 -1.79 -20.79 2.00
CA ASP A 68 -2.62 -21.82 1.35
C ASP A 68 -2.10 -23.26 1.60
N ARG A 69 -0.79 -23.42 1.81
CA ARG A 69 -0.17 -24.73 2.09
C ARG A 69 -0.08 -25.08 3.57
N SER A 70 -0.09 -24.09 4.44
CA SER A 70 0.12 -24.27 5.88
C SER A 70 -1.18 -24.03 6.65
N ASP A 71 -1.24 -22.93 7.40
CA ASP A 71 -2.43 -22.43 8.06
C ASP A 71 -2.36 -20.90 8.01
N ASN A 72 -3.31 -20.28 7.32
CA ASN A 72 -3.43 -18.83 7.23
C ASN A 72 -3.46 -18.19 8.64
N ARG A 73 -4.07 -18.83 9.64
CA ARG A 73 -4.13 -18.32 11.02
C ARG A 73 -2.77 -18.37 11.71
N ARG A 74 -1.95 -19.39 11.45
CA ARG A 74 -0.58 -19.49 11.98
C ARG A 74 0.32 -18.42 11.38
N LEU A 75 0.28 -18.26 10.06
CA LEU A 75 1.08 -17.28 9.35
C LEU A 75 0.66 -15.84 9.69
N PHE A 76 -0.64 -15.60 9.90
CA PHE A 76 -1.17 -14.33 10.43
C PHE A 76 -0.57 -13.98 11.80
N LYS A 77 -0.57 -14.93 12.75
CA LYS A 77 0.00 -14.73 14.09
C LYS A 77 1.52 -14.48 14.06
N LEU A 78 2.24 -15.20 13.20
CA LEU A 78 3.67 -14.94 12.98
C LEU A 78 3.90 -13.51 12.46
N GLY A 79 3.07 -13.07 11.52
CA GLY A 79 3.09 -11.70 11.00
C GLY A 79 2.85 -10.65 12.08
N LEU A 80 1.87 -10.87 12.96
CA LEU A 80 1.60 -10.00 14.11
C LEU A 80 2.80 -9.90 15.07
N ILE A 81 3.41 -11.04 15.41
CA ILE A 81 4.60 -11.08 16.28
C ILE A 81 5.74 -10.30 15.64
N LEU A 82 6.02 -10.55 14.36
CA LEU A 82 7.10 -9.88 13.63
C LEU A 82 6.85 -8.37 13.54
N PHE A 83 5.64 -7.94 13.21
CA PHE A 83 5.24 -6.53 13.19
C PHE A 83 5.39 -5.87 14.57
N THR A 84 5.02 -6.57 15.63
CA THR A 84 5.06 -6.05 17.01
C THR A 84 6.50 -5.87 17.50
N ILE A 85 7.34 -6.91 17.35
CA ILE A 85 8.75 -6.87 17.74
C ILE A 85 9.49 -5.78 16.96
N SER A 86 9.31 -5.75 15.63
CA SER A 86 9.94 -4.72 14.80
C SER A 86 9.46 -3.31 15.12
N SER A 87 8.20 -3.11 15.54
CA SER A 87 7.72 -1.83 16.07
C SER A 87 8.47 -1.44 17.35
N GLY A 88 8.72 -2.39 18.25
CA GLY A 88 9.58 -2.16 19.42
C GLY A 88 11.01 -1.77 19.04
N ILE A 89 11.59 -2.40 18.02
CA ILE A 89 12.93 -2.04 17.50
C ILE A 89 12.91 -0.63 16.90
N CYS A 90 11.87 -0.25 16.14
CA CYS A 90 11.73 1.11 15.60
C CYS A 90 11.65 2.16 16.71
N TYR A 91 11.01 1.84 17.84
CA TYR A 91 10.91 2.74 19.01
C TYR A 91 12.29 3.05 19.62
N VAL A 92 13.16 2.05 19.75
CA VAL A 92 14.50 2.19 20.34
C VAL A 92 15.61 2.40 19.30
N ALA A 93 15.27 2.66 18.04
CA ALA A 93 16.24 2.76 16.95
C ALA A 93 17.22 3.93 17.21
N PRO A 94 18.54 3.67 17.28
CA PRO A 94 19.54 4.70 17.55
C PRO A 94 19.89 5.55 16.31
N ASP A 95 19.76 4.98 15.11
CA ASP A 95 20.10 5.62 13.85
C ASP A 95 19.17 5.18 12.70
N GLY A 96 19.34 5.81 11.53
CA GLY A 96 18.54 5.54 10.33
C GLY A 96 18.66 4.12 9.81
N HIS A 97 19.82 3.47 9.93
CA HIS A 97 20.01 2.10 9.43
C HIS A 97 19.22 1.10 10.26
N TRP A 98 19.24 1.24 11.58
CA TRP A 98 18.39 0.44 12.47
C TRP A 98 16.91 0.65 12.18
N LEU A 99 16.49 1.90 11.98
CA LEU A 99 15.10 2.21 11.68
C LEU A 99 14.68 1.58 10.35
N VAL A 100 15.48 1.71 9.29
CA VAL A 100 15.20 1.12 7.97
C VAL A 100 15.15 -0.42 8.04
N ALA A 101 16.09 -1.06 8.74
CA ALA A 101 16.10 -2.51 8.93
C ALA A 101 14.86 -3.00 9.70
N ALA A 102 14.51 -2.31 10.79
CA ALA A 102 13.31 -2.60 11.57
C ALA A 102 12.04 -2.40 10.73
N ARG A 103 11.98 -1.34 9.92
CA ARG A 103 10.87 -1.07 8.98
C ARG A 103 10.75 -2.15 7.91
N PHE A 104 11.85 -2.69 7.41
CA PHE A 104 11.85 -3.85 6.51
C PHE A 104 11.22 -5.07 7.20
N LEU A 105 11.68 -5.43 8.41
CA LEU A 105 11.09 -6.55 9.18
C LEU A 105 9.60 -6.32 9.48
N GLN A 106 9.21 -5.09 9.79
CA GLN A 106 7.83 -4.70 10.02
C GLN A 106 6.98 -4.88 8.76
N GLY A 107 7.53 -4.58 7.58
CA GLY A 107 6.89 -4.81 6.29
C GLY A 107 6.66 -6.30 5.99
N ILE A 108 7.56 -7.19 6.39
CA ILE A 108 7.35 -8.64 6.30
C ILE A 108 6.13 -9.06 7.15
N GLY A 109 6.05 -8.55 8.40
CA GLY A 109 4.91 -8.80 9.28
C GLY A 109 3.59 -8.28 8.70
N ALA A 110 3.62 -7.10 8.07
CA ALA A 110 2.48 -6.52 7.38
C ALA A 110 2.07 -7.31 6.12
N ALA A 111 3.01 -7.89 5.36
CA ALA A 111 2.69 -8.79 4.24
C ALA A 111 1.95 -10.05 4.70
N PHE A 112 2.44 -10.68 5.77
CA PHE A 112 1.85 -11.91 6.30
C PHE A 112 0.42 -11.64 6.78
N THR A 113 0.23 -10.63 7.63
CA THR A 113 -1.09 -10.27 8.15
C THR A 113 -2.03 -9.78 7.05
N GLY A 114 -1.55 -8.95 6.12
CA GLY A 114 -2.33 -8.41 5.02
C GLY A 114 -2.88 -9.47 4.08
N THR A 115 -2.07 -10.47 3.72
CA THR A 115 -2.49 -11.54 2.80
C THR A 115 -3.38 -12.57 3.49
N THR A 116 -2.91 -13.08 4.62
CA THR A 116 -3.61 -14.17 5.33
C THR A 116 -4.86 -13.68 6.05
N GLY A 117 -4.93 -12.42 6.47
CA GLY A 117 -6.12 -11.83 7.07
C GLY A 117 -7.31 -11.84 6.12
N GLN A 118 -7.11 -11.49 4.85
CA GLN A 118 -8.18 -11.57 3.84
C GLN A 118 -8.62 -13.02 3.60
N ALA A 119 -7.67 -13.95 3.54
CA ALA A 119 -7.98 -15.36 3.39
C ALA A 119 -8.79 -15.91 4.57
N ILE A 120 -8.46 -15.52 5.81
CA ILE A 120 -9.20 -15.89 7.03
C ILE A 120 -10.64 -15.34 6.98
N LEU A 121 -10.85 -14.10 6.55
CA LEU A 121 -12.19 -13.53 6.41
C LEU A 121 -13.03 -14.29 5.36
N VAL A 122 -12.42 -14.64 4.23
CA VAL A 122 -13.12 -15.40 3.18
C VAL A 122 -13.42 -16.84 3.61
N SER A 123 -12.52 -17.49 4.34
CA SER A 123 -12.71 -18.88 4.78
C SER A 123 -13.67 -19.00 5.97
N SER A 124 -13.68 -18.02 6.87
CA SER A 124 -14.45 -18.09 8.12
C SER A 124 -15.92 -17.65 7.97
N PHE A 125 -16.26 -16.93 6.89
CA PHE A 125 -17.61 -16.40 6.69
C PHE A 125 -18.34 -17.03 5.49
N PRO A 126 -19.67 -17.22 5.60
CA PRO A 126 -20.49 -17.73 4.50
C PRO A 126 -20.45 -16.79 3.30
N ALA A 127 -20.64 -17.34 2.10
CA ALA A 127 -20.43 -16.63 0.85
C ALA A 127 -21.23 -15.32 0.74
N GLU A 128 -22.42 -15.30 1.32
CA GLU A 128 -23.37 -14.17 1.34
C GLU A 128 -22.86 -13.00 2.18
N ARG A 129 -22.00 -13.25 3.18
CA ARG A 129 -21.44 -12.24 4.09
C ARG A 129 -20.03 -11.80 3.74
N ARG A 130 -19.33 -12.51 2.84
CA ARG A 130 -17.93 -12.22 2.48
C ARG A 130 -17.72 -10.79 2.00
N GLY A 131 -18.61 -10.29 1.14
CA GLY A 131 -18.53 -8.91 0.63
C GLY A 131 -18.60 -7.87 1.75
N GLN A 132 -19.50 -8.07 2.72
CA GLN A 132 -19.65 -7.17 3.89
C GLN A 132 -18.38 -7.18 4.76
N VAL A 133 -17.85 -8.37 5.06
CA VAL A 133 -16.68 -8.56 5.94
C VAL A 133 -15.40 -8.00 5.29
N LEU A 134 -15.20 -8.26 3.99
CA LEU A 134 -14.11 -7.65 3.22
C LEU A 134 -14.27 -6.12 3.15
N GLY A 135 -15.50 -5.63 2.98
CA GLY A 135 -15.82 -4.20 3.00
C GLY A 135 -15.43 -3.52 4.32
N ILE A 136 -15.68 -4.15 5.46
CA ILE A 136 -15.28 -3.63 6.79
C ILE A 136 -13.75 -3.61 6.92
N SER A 137 -13.05 -4.64 6.45
CA SER A 137 -11.57 -4.64 6.43
C SER A 137 -11.01 -3.50 5.58
N VAL A 138 -11.57 -3.27 4.39
CA VAL A 138 -11.19 -2.15 3.51
C VAL A 138 -11.54 -0.80 4.16
N ALA A 139 -12.69 -0.67 4.81
CA ALA A 139 -13.03 0.54 5.56
C ALA A 139 -12.04 0.81 6.71
N SER A 140 -11.56 -0.24 7.37
CA SER A 140 -10.54 -0.14 8.43
C SER A 140 -9.20 0.36 7.88
N VAL A 141 -8.81 -0.07 6.68
CA VAL A 141 -7.64 0.48 5.94
C VAL A 141 -7.80 1.97 5.70
N TYR A 142 -8.95 2.42 5.18
CA TYR A 142 -9.17 3.84 4.91
C TYR A 142 -9.29 4.66 6.19
N GLY A 143 -9.88 4.11 7.25
CA GLY A 143 -9.88 4.73 8.57
C GLY A 143 -8.46 4.94 9.10
N GLY A 144 -7.58 3.94 8.93
CA GLY A 144 -6.16 4.06 9.31
C GLY A 144 -5.45 5.14 8.51
N LEU A 145 -5.58 5.13 7.19
CA LEU A 145 -5.02 6.17 6.31
C LEU A 145 -5.58 7.57 6.63
N ALA A 146 -6.84 7.68 7.03
CA ALA A 146 -7.47 8.95 7.38
C ALA A 146 -6.99 9.46 8.73
N LEU A 147 -7.02 8.63 9.77
CA LEU A 147 -6.65 9.08 11.11
C LEU A 147 -5.13 9.20 11.29
N GLY A 148 -4.34 8.52 10.47
CA GLY A 148 -2.87 8.51 10.53
C GLY A 148 -2.24 9.90 10.51
N PRO A 149 -2.51 10.77 9.52
CA PRO A 149 -1.91 12.10 9.46
C PRO A 149 -2.30 12.98 10.65
N LEU A 150 -3.59 13.00 11.02
CA LEU A 150 -4.10 13.88 12.07
C LEU A 150 -3.58 13.47 13.46
N ILE A 151 -3.79 12.20 13.84
CA ILE A 151 -3.36 11.68 15.14
C ILE A 151 -1.83 11.56 15.15
N GLY A 152 -1.22 11.10 14.06
CA GLY A 152 0.23 10.97 13.94
C GLY A 152 0.95 12.31 14.03
N GLY A 153 0.41 13.37 13.41
CA GLY A 153 0.93 14.73 13.55
C GLY A 153 0.82 15.26 14.97
N PHE A 154 -0.32 15.03 15.65
CA PHE A 154 -0.50 15.41 17.05
C PHE A 154 0.51 14.69 17.97
N ILE A 155 0.66 13.37 17.81
CA ILE A 155 1.59 12.56 18.59
C ILE A 155 3.03 13.00 18.33
N THR A 156 3.40 13.21 17.07
CA THR A 156 4.75 13.63 16.68
C THR A 156 5.10 14.97 17.30
N LEU A 157 4.17 15.93 17.31
CA LEU A 157 4.40 17.27 17.86
C LEU A 157 4.58 17.28 19.39
N HIS A 158 3.81 16.49 20.15
CA HIS A 158 3.77 16.59 21.61
C HIS A 158 4.56 15.50 22.35
N ILE A 159 4.64 14.30 21.78
CA ILE A 159 5.25 13.12 22.42
C ILE A 159 6.52 12.69 21.67
N GLY A 160 6.63 13.05 20.39
CA GLY A 160 7.75 12.70 19.52
C GLY A 160 7.47 11.47 18.67
N TRP A 161 8.16 11.36 17.53
CA TRP A 161 7.89 10.37 16.49
C TRP A 161 8.06 8.91 16.95
N ARG A 162 8.99 8.64 17.88
CA ARG A 162 9.24 7.29 18.42
C ARG A 162 7.97 6.67 19.02
N SER A 163 7.13 7.50 19.66
CA SER A 163 5.89 7.03 20.29
C SER A 163 4.87 6.44 19.32
N LEU A 164 4.93 6.78 18.02
CA LEU A 164 4.12 6.14 16.97
C LEU A 164 4.40 4.63 16.92
N PHE A 165 5.66 4.24 17.02
CA PHE A 165 6.10 2.86 17.00
C PHE A 165 5.83 2.14 18.32
N LEU A 166 5.94 2.84 19.46
CA LEU A 166 5.54 2.30 20.76
C LEU A 166 4.05 1.96 20.79
N ILE A 167 3.19 2.87 20.33
CA ILE A 167 1.74 2.65 20.25
C ILE A 167 1.46 1.46 19.34
N ALA A 168 2.10 1.40 18.17
CA ALA A 168 1.95 0.25 17.26
C ALA A 168 2.38 -1.07 17.92
N ALA A 169 3.45 -1.09 18.70
CA ALA A 169 3.88 -2.27 19.46
C ALA A 169 2.86 -2.68 20.53
N LEU A 170 2.31 -1.72 21.29
CA LEU A 170 1.30 -1.99 22.32
C LEU A 170 0.00 -2.55 21.70
N PHE A 171 -0.49 -1.94 20.62
CA PHE A 171 -1.65 -2.46 19.89
C PHE A 171 -1.36 -3.82 19.25
N GLY A 172 -0.15 -4.04 18.76
CA GLY A 172 0.32 -5.32 18.27
C GLY A 172 0.24 -6.41 19.34
N LEU A 173 0.73 -6.12 20.55
CA LEU A 173 0.67 -7.03 21.70
C LEU A 173 -0.77 -7.39 22.09
N LEU A 174 -1.66 -6.40 22.15
CA LEU A 174 -3.09 -6.62 22.42
C LEU A 174 -3.73 -7.49 21.33
N THR A 175 -3.41 -7.22 20.07
CA THR A 175 -3.95 -7.97 18.94
C THR A 175 -3.42 -9.41 18.92
N ILE A 176 -2.15 -9.62 19.29
CA ILE A 176 -1.56 -10.95 19.49
C ILE A 176 -2.35 -11.72 20.55
N LEU A 177 -2.58 -11.13 21.73
CA LEU A 177 -3.33 -11.77 22.82
C LEU A 177 -4.73 -12.20 22.36
N ILE A 178 -5.47 -11.29 21.74
CA ILE A 178 -6.82 -11.58 21.21
C ILE A 178 -6.74 -12.67 20.13
N SER A 179 -5.73 -12.63 19.26
CA SER A 179 -5.58 -13.63 18.20
C SER A 179 -5.33 -15.04 18.75
N TYR A 180 -4.55 -15.20 19.81
CA TYR A 180 -4.33 -16.51 20.42
C TYR A 180 -5.57 -17.06 21.11
N LEU A 181 -6.42 -16.19 21.67
CA LEU A 181 -7.66 -16.58 22.33
C LEU A 181 -8.76 -16.99 21.33
N PHE A 182 -8.87 -16.30 20.19
CA PHE A 182 -10.02 -16.45 19.28
C PHE A 182 -9.68 -17.07 17.91
N LEU A 183 -8.46 -16.93 17.40
CA LEU A 183 -8.03 -17.57 16.13
C LEU A 183 -7.39 -18.94 16.40
N LYS A 184 -8.24 -19.89 16.77
CA LYS A 184 -7.84 -21.31 16.88
C LYS A 184 -7.40 -21.82 15.51
N SER A 185 -6.30 -22.56 15.46
CA SER A 185 -5.78 -23.15 14.21
C SER A 185 -6.81 -24.12 13.61
N GLU A 186 -7.04 -24.07 12.30
CA GLU A 186 -7.92 -25.04 11.63
C GLU A 186 -7.22 -26.40 11.52
N LYS A 187 -7.93 -27.48 11.87
CA LYS A 187 -7.44 -28.85 11.61
C LYS A 187 -7.35 -29.05 10.09
N HIS A 188 -6.12 -29.27 9.63
CA HIS A 188 -5.67 -29.55 8.27
C HIS A 188 -6.75 -30.05 7.29
N LYS A 189 -7.03 -29.28 6.23
CA LYS A 189 -7.37 -29.86 4.93
C LYS A 189 -6.07 -29.92 4.13
N SER A 190 -5.37 -31.06 4.22
CA SER A 190 -4.18 -31.31 3.42
C SER A 190 -4.55 -31.34 1.93
N VAL A 191 -4.43 -30.21 1.25
CA VAL A 191 -4.32 -30.23 -0.20
C VAL A 191 -2.89 -30.74 -0.51
N PRO A 192 -2.70 -31.70 -1.43
CA PRO A 192 -1.39 -32.26 -1.71
C PRO A 192 -0.40 -31.16 -2.03
N ALA A 193 0.82 -31.28 -1.49
CA ALA A 193 1.92 -30.35 -1.66
C ALA A 193 2.33 -30.23 -3.14
N LYS A 194 1.60 -29.43 -3.89
CA LYS A 194 1.98 -28.98 -5.22
C LYS A 194 3.17 -28.04 -5.07
N GLY A 195 4.25 -28.37 -5.80
CA GLY A 195 5.64 -28.00 -5.53
C GLY A 195 5.89 -26.55 -5.07
N ARG A 196 6.86 -26.40 -4.16
CA ARG A 196 7.29 -25.09 -3.65
C ARG A 196 7.96 -24.35 -4.79
N ASP A 197 7.32 -23.30 -5.31
CA ASP A 197 7.91 -22.50 -6.37
C ASP A 197 9.03 -21.58 -5.85
N LYS A 198 10.16 -22.21 -5.52
CA LYS A 198 11.35 -21.52 -5.00
C LYS A 198 11.99 -20.66 -6.07
N ILE A 199 11.96 -21.11 -7.33
CA ILE A 199 12.60 -20.41 -8.45
C ILE A 199 11.79 -19.14 -8.78
N GLY A 200 10.46 -19.23 -8.92
CA GLY A 200 9.61 -18.07 -9.12
C GLY A 200 9.73 -17.08 -7.96
N THR A 201 9.71 -17.57 -6.70
CA THR A 201 9.94 -16.72 -5.52
C THR A 201 11.27 -15.97 -5.61
N LEU A 202 12.35 -16.67 -5.95
CA LEU A 202 13.70 -16.09 -6.01
C LEU A 202 13.81 -15.07 -7.15
N LEU A 203 13.31 -15.37 -8.34
CA LEU A 203 13.32 -14.45 -9.49
C LEU A 203 12.52 -13.18 -9.18
N PHE A 204 11.34 -13.33 -8.58
CA PHE A 204 10.50 -12.20 -8.19
C PHE A 204 11.16 -11.34 -7.12
N MET A 205 11.62 -11.97 -6.03
CA MET A 205 12.20 -11.23 -4.90
C MET A 205 13.49 -10.51 -5.30
N THR A 206 14.39 -11.20 -6.03
CA THR A 206 15.65 -10.59 -6.49
C THR A 206 15.40 -9.50 -7.53
N GLY A 207 14.51 -9.73 -8.49
CA GLY A 207 14.12 -8.74 -9.49
C GLY A 207 13.55 -7.48 -8.83
N LEU A 208 12.59 -7.63 -7.93
CA LEU A 208 11.97 -6.47 -7.27
C LEU A 208 12.94 -5.74 -6.33
N ALA A 209 13.75 -6.47 -5.55
CA ALA A 209 14.76 -5.86 -4.70
C ALA A 209 15.82 -5.10 -5.51
N ALA A 210 16.30 -5.67 -6.62
CA ALA A 210 17.26 -5.02 -7.52
C ALA A 210 16.66 -3.78 -8.20
N LEU A 211 15.37 -3.81 -8.58
CA LEU A 211 14.69 -2.66 -9.16
C LEU A 211 14.68 -1.47 -8.20
N VAL A 212 14.26 -1.74 -6.96
CA VAL A 212 14.08 -0.71 -5.93
C VAL A 212 15.42 -0.20 -5.43
N TYR A 213 16.35 -1.10 -5.12
CA TYR A 213 17.69 -0.71 -4.68
C TYR A 213 18.48 0.01 -5.79
N GLY A 214 18.41 -0.48 -7.03
CA GLY A 214 19.03 0.17 -8.18
C GLY A 214 18.56 1.60 -8.40
N SER A 215 17.26 1.87 -8.18
CA SER A 215 16.69 3.23 -8.30
C SER A 215 17.31 4.25 -7.33
N SER A 216 17.83 3.78 -6.19
CA SER A 216 18.50 4.63 -5.19
C SER A 216 19.95 4.95 -5.55
N LEU A 217 20.56 4.17 -6.44
CA LEU A 217 21.96 4.32 -6.84
C LEU A 217 22.14 5.11 -8.14
N ILE A 218 21.05 5.50 -8.81
CA ILE A 218 21.11 6.38 -9.99
C ILE A 218 21.72 7.73 -9.59
N PRO A 219 22.57 8.36 -10.43
CA PRO A 219 22.87 8.02 -11.82
C PRO A 219 24.05 7.07 -12.05
N SER A 220 24.55 6.37 -11.02
CA SER A 220 25.68 5.44 -11.20
C SER A 220 25.39 4.33 -12.21
N ALA A 221 26.42 3.86 -12.91
CA ALA A 221 26.32 2.75 -13.85
C ALA A 221 25.81 1.46 -13.16
N VAL A 222 26.17 1.27 -11.88
CA VAL A 222 25.68 0.16 -11.04
C VAL A 222 24.16 0.24 -10.86
N GLY A 223 23.62 1.43 -10.58
CA GLY A 223 22.17 1.64 -10.44
C GLY A 223 21.42 1.29 -11.72
N TRP A 224 21.89 1.77 -12.87
CA TRP A 224 21.31 1.43 -14.18
C TRP A 224 21.43 -0.06 -14.52
N GLY A 225 22.57 -0.68 -14.20
CA GLY A 225 22.78 -2.12 -14.39
C GLY A 225 21.81 -2.96 -13.54
N LEU A 226 21.62 -2.61 -12.27
CA LEU A 226 20.68 -3.28 -11.37
C LEU A 226 19.23 -3.15 -11.85
N MET A 227 18.81 -1.95 -12.27
CA MET A 227 17.45 -1.75 -12.79
C MET A 227 17.20 -2.51 -14.10
N SER A 228 18.19 -2.53 -15.01
CA SER A 228 18.09 -3.28 -16.26
C SER A 228 18.03 -4.79 -16.00
N GLY A 229 18.90 -5.30 -15.12
CA GLY A 229 18.88 -6.69 -14.67
C GLY A 229 17.58 -7.06 -13.96
N ALA A 230 17.02 -6.15 -13.16
CA ALA A 230 15.75 -6.33 -12.49
C ALA A 230 14.58 -6.51 -13.47
N VAL A 231 14.51 -5.70 -14.53
CA VAL A 231 13.49 -5.86 -15.58
C VAL A 231 13.61 -7.23 -16.22
N ILE A 232 14.84 -7.69 -16.53
CA ILE A 232 15.08 -9.04 -17.08
C ILE A 232 14.60 -10.12 -16.10
N LEU A 233 14.95 -10.04 -14.82
CA LEU A 233 14.54 -11.00 -13.79
C LEU A 233 13.01 -11.08 -13.63
N LEU A 234 12.32 -9.93 -13.66
CA LEU A 234 10.85 -9.87 -13.57
C LEU A 234 10.17 -10.43 -14.83
N LEU A 235 10.76 -10.24 -16.01
CA LEU A 235 10.29 -10.86 -17.25
C LEU A 235 10.49 -12.39 -17.23
N LEU A 236 11.64 -12.85 -16.72
CA LEU A 236 11.93 -14.28 -16.53
C LEU A 236 10.97 -14.91 -15.53
N PHE A 237 10.68 -14.22 -14.42
CA PHE A 237 9.67 -14.62 -13.45
C PHE A 237 8.32 -14.84 -14.12
N TRP A 238 7.82 -13.84 -14.87
CA TRP A 238 6.55 -13.94 -15.59
C TRP A 238 6.53 -15.13 -16.56
N ARG A 239 7.62 -15.31 -17.32
CA ARG A 239 7.73 -16.41 -18.30
C ARG A 239 7.74 -17.78 -17.64
N TYR A 240 8.41 -17.90 -16.50
CA TYR A 240 8.52 -19.13 -15.72
C TYR A 240 7.19 -19.48 -15.03
N GLU A 241 6.57 -18.52 -14.33
CA GLU A 241 5.24 -18.67 -13.69
C GLU A 241 4.16 -19.10 -14.70
N SER A 242 4.24 -18.58 -15.93
CA SER A 242 3.31 -18.96 -17.01
C SER A 242 3.42 -20.40 -17.50
N ARG A 243 4.51 -21.11 -17.16
CA ARG A 243 4.77 -22.48 -17.63
C ARG A 243 4.62 -23.54 -16.55
N ILE A 244 4.72 -23.17 -15.28
CA ILE A 244 4.67 -24.13 -14.17
C ILE A 244 3.24 -24.53 -13.81
N THR A 245 3.10 -25.71 -13.21
CA THR A 245 1.80 -26.30 -12.85
C THR A 245 1.20 -25.71 -11.58
N SER A 246 2.02 -25.10 -10.73
CA SER A 246 1.63 -24.60 -9.40
C SER A 246 2.23 -23.21 -9.14
N PRO A 247 1.83 -22.20 -9.94
CA PRO A 247 2.37 -20.85 -9.87
C PRO A 247 2.06 -20.12 -8.56
N MET A 248 2.92 -19.21 -8.15
CA MET A 248 2.62 -18.23 -7.10
C MET A 248 1.61 -17.20 -7.60
N LEU A 249 1.73 -16.82 -8.87
CA LEU A 249 0.84 -15.90 -9.55
C LEU A 249 0.16 -16.64 -10.69
N ASP A 250 -1.14 -16.90 -10.55
CA ASP A 250 -1.89 -17.58 -11.61
C ASP A 250 -2.05 -16.65 -12.82
N THR A 251 -1.10 -16.74 -13.75
CA THR A 251 -1.05 -15.94 -14.98
C THR A 251 -2.22 -16.26 -15.92
N LYS A 252 -2.95 -17.36 -15.71
CA LYS A 252 -4.15 -17.68 -16.49
C LYS A 252 -5.28 -16.70 -16.22
N LEU A 253 -5.40 -16.20 -14.98
CA LEU A 253 -6.33 -15.13 -14.63
C LEU A 253 -6.05 -13.87 -15.46
N PHE A 254 -4.78 -13.55 -15.68
CA PHE A 254 -4.39 -12.35 -16.43
C PHE A 254 -4.48 -12.50 -17.96
N SER A 255 -4.38 -13.73 -18.48
CA SER A 255 -4.43 -13.97 -19.93
C SER A 255 -5.85 -14.17 -20.46
N HIS A 256 -6.74 -14.79 -19.67
CA HIS A 256 -8.07 -15.18 -20.15
C HIS A 256 -9.21 -14.30 -19.62
N ASN A 257 -8.97 -13.50 -18.57
CA ASN A 257 -10.00 -12.66 -17.96
C ASN A 257 -9.68 -11.17 -18.11
N ARG A 258 -10.14 -10.59 -19.21
CA ARG A 258 -9.92 -9.16 -19.54
C ARG A 258 -10.38 -8.22 -18.40
N LEU A 259 -11.52 -8.50 -17.75
CA LEU A 259 -12.03 -7.69 -16.64
C LEU A 259 -11.04 -7.69 -15.47
N PHE A 260 -10.53 -8.87 -15.10
CA PHE A 260 -9.54 -9.02 -14.05
C PHE A 260 -8.23 -8.30 -14.39
N THR A 261 -7.70 -8.52 -15.59
CA THR A 261 -6.42 -7.95 -16.05
C THR A 261 -6.46 -6.43 -16.07
N TYR A 262 -7.48 -5.85 -16.71
CA TYR A 262 -7.55 -4.40 -16.88
C TYR A 262 -7.86 -3.71 -15.55
N SER A 263 -8.68 -4.32 -14.69
CA SER A 263 -8.94 -3.77 -13.34
C SER A 263 -7.71 -3.87 -12.42
N SER A 264 -6.93 -4.95 -12.55
CA SER A 264 -5.66 -5.13 -11.84
C SER A 264 -4.60 -4.13 -12.30
N LEU A 265 -4.46 -3.94 -13.61
CA LEU A 265 -3.54 -2.96 -14.18
C LEU A 265 -3.96 -1.52 -13.84
N SER A 266 -5.26 -1.23 -13.86
CA SER A 266 -5.78 0.07 -13.41
C SER A 266 -5.47 0.30 -11.93
N ALA A 267 -5.59 -0.73 -11.08
CA ALA A 267 -5.21 -0.63 -9.66
C ALA A 267 -3.72 -0.31 -9.52
N LEU A 268 -2.86 -1.12 -10.15
CA LEU A 268 -1.41 -0.91 -10.15
C LEU A 268 -1.06 0.53 -10.52
N ILE A 269 -1.57 1.02 -11.66
CA ILE A 269 -1.32 2.38 -12.16
C ILE A 269 -1.83 3.44 -11.19
N ASN A 270 -3.07 3.31 -10.68
CA ASN A 270 -3.62 4.29 -9.75
C ASN A 270 -2.75 4.42 -8.50
N TYR A 271 -2.38 3.30 -7.90
CA TYR A 271 -1.54 3.28 -6.70
C TYR A 271 -0.11 3.76 -6.98
N THR A 272 0.46 3.50 -8.17
CA THR A 272 1.73 4.12 -8.59
C THR A 272 1.63 5.64 -8.64
N SER A 273 0.54 6.16 -9.20
CA SER A 273 0.35 7.59 -9.38
C SER A 273 0.06 8.34 -8.07
N THR A 274 -0.74 7.77 -7.16
CA THR A 274 -1.26 8.53 -6.02
C THR A 274 -0.51 8.33 -4.71
N PHE A 275 0.31 7.28 -4.57
CA PHE A 275 0.86 6.92 -3.25
C PHE A 275 1.82 7.97 -2.68
N ALA A 276 2.67 8.57 -3.52
CA ALA A 276 3.62 9.59 -3.12
C ALA A 276 2.99 10.94 -2.69
N ILE A 277 1.67 11.14 -2.85
CA ILE A 277 1.00 12.40 -2.47
C ILE A 277 1.25 12.72 -0.99
N VAL A 278 1.02 11.75 -0.10
CA VAL A 278 1.16 11.94 1.35
C VAL A 278 2.62 12.22 1.73
N PHE A 279 3.56 11.53 1.08
CA PHE A 279 5.00 11.73 1.28
C PHE A 279 5.41 13.15 0.87
N PHE A 280 5.12 13.55 -0.38
CA PHE A 280 5.49 14.89 -0.87
C PHE A 280 4.79 16.01 -0.12
N LEU A 281 3.49 15.88 0.16
CA LEU A 281 2.75 16.94 0.84
C LEU A 281 3.16 17.07 2.30
N SER A 282 3.50 15.97 2.98
CA SER A 282 4.03 16.03 4.34
C SER A 282 5.29 16.90 4.39
N LEU A 283 6.23 16.63 3.49
CA LEU A 283 7.48 17.38 3.39
C LEU A 283 7.22 18.83 2.94
N TYR A 284 6.41 19.04 1.91
CA TYR A 284 6.09 20.38 1.40
C TYR A 284 5.42 21.27 2.46
N LEU A 285 4.40 20.77 3.16
CA LEU A 285 3.66 21.55 4.15
C LEU A 285 4.53 21.92 5.37
N GLN A 286 5.45 21.04 5.78
CA GLN A 286 6.29 21.31 6.95
C GLN A 286 7.55 22.09 6.58
N LYS A 287 8.21 21.77 5.46
CA LYS A 287 9.44 22.43 5.02
C LYS A 287 9.18 23.76 4.31
N VAL A 288 8.28 23.79 3.33
CA VAL A 288 8.08 24.97 2.46
C VAL A 288 7.07 25.92 3.08
N GLN A 289 5.95 25.40 3.60
CA GLN A 289 4.90 26.21 4.23
C GLN A 289 5.14 26.44 5.73
N GLY A 290 6.13 25.77 6.34
CA GLY A 290 6.48 25.97 7.75
C GLY A 290 5.43 25.49 8.75
N LEU A 291 4.50 24.64 8.34
CA LEU A 291 3.44 24.13 9.23
C LEU A 291 4.01 23.16 10.26
N SER A 292 3.38 23.12 11.44
CA SER A 292 3.64 22.07 12.41
C SER A 292 3.20 20.69 11.88
N PRO A 293 3.76 19.57 12.39
CA PRO A 293 3.31 18.22 12.04
C PRO A 293 1.80 18.02 12.24
N ARG A 294 1.23 18.64 13.28
CA ARG A 294 -0.22 18.61 13.58
C ARG A 294 -1.02 19.29 12.47
N ASP A 295 -0.63 20.49 12.06
CA ASP A 295 -1.37 21.29 11.09
C ASP A 295 -1.24 20.70 9.67
N ALA A 296 -0.03 20.23 9.31
CA ALA A 296 0.20 19.49 8.08
C ALA A 296 -0.65 18.21 8.04
N GLY A 297 -0.72 17.48 9.16
CA GLY A 297 -1.58 16.32 9.34
C GLY A 297 -3.06 16.63 9.14
N ALA A 298 -3.54 17.77 9.66
CA ALA A 298 -4.93 18.22 9.51
C ALA A 298 -5.30 18.54 8.05
N VAL A 299 -4.36 19.11 7.27
CA VAL A 299 -4.56 19.36 5.83
C VAL A 299 -4.60 18.05 5.04
N ILE A 300 -3.62 17.16 5.27
CA ILE A 300 -3.46 15.91 4.52
C ILE A 300 -4.63 14.94 4.77
N VAL A 301 -5.27 15.03 5.94
CA VAL A 301 -6.45 14.22 6.30
C VAL A 301 -7.58 14.30 5.28
N ALA A 302 -7.68 15.42 4.55
CA ALA A 302 -8.79 15.70 3.64
C ALA A 302 -8.97 14.60 2.58
N GLN A 303 -7.89 14.13 1.96
CA GLN A 303 -7.96 13.08 0.92
C GLN A 303 -8.51 11.75 1.47
N PRO A 304 -7.88 11.09 2.47
CA PRO A 304 -8.36 9.83 2.98
C PRO A 304 -9.70 9.93 3.72
N ALA A 305 -10.07 11.10 4.26
CA ALA A 305 -11.41 11.33 4.79
C ALA A 305 -12.50 11.19 3.71
N MET A 306 -12.29 11.80 2.53
CA MET A 306 -13.22 11.62 1.41
C MET A 306 -13.27 10.17 0.93
N MET A 307 -12.13 9.47 0.93
CA MET A 307 -12.08 8.04 0.61
C MET A 307 -12.94 7.22 1.57
N ALA A 308 -12.80 7.43 2.89
CA ALA A 308 -13.55 6.70 3.91
C ALA A 308 -15.06 6.99 3.84
N LEU A 309 -15.45 8.25 3.60
CA LEU A 309 -16.84 8.69 3.56
C LEU A 309 -17.58 8.18 2.31
N PHE A 310 -16.95 8.30 1.12
CA PHE A 310 -17.65 8.07 -0.15
C PHE A 310 -17.44 6.68 -0.73
N SER A 311 -16.35 5.97 -0.39
CA SER A 311 -16.06 4.64 -0.95
C SER A 311 -17.19 3.60 -0.72
N PRO A 312 -17.81 3.51 0.48
CA PRO A 312 -18.95 2.60 0.69
C PRO A 312 -20.19 3.00 -0.12
N ILE A 313 -20.44 4.30 -0.27
CA ILE A 313 -21.60 4.83 -1.01
C ILE A 313 -21.47 4.47 -2.48
N VAL A 314 -20.31 4.76 -3.08
CA VAL A 314 -20.05 4.44 -4.49
C VAL A 314 -20.02 2.92 -4.70
N GLY A 315 -19.49 2.16 -3.75
CA GLY A 315 -19.52 0.69 -3.80
C GLY A 315 -20.94 0.15 -3.99
N ARG A 316 -21.90 0.58 -3.15
CA ARG A 316 -23.32 0.20 -3.30
C ARG A 316 -23.93 0.67 -4.62
N LEU A 317 -23.55 1.86 -5.09
CA LEU A 317 -24.04 2.38 -6.36
C LEU A 317 -23.50 1.59 -7.56
N SER A 318 -22.29 1.04 -7.44
CA SER A 318 -21.64 0.20 -8.45
C SER A 318 -22.31 -1.19 -8.61
N ASP A 319 -23.10 -1.62 -7.63
CA ASP A 319 -23.94 -2.81 -7.78
C ASP A 319 -25.10 -2.56 -8.76
N LYS A 320 -25.55 -1.30 -8.89
CA LYS A 320 -26.67 -0.89 -9.75
C LYS A 320 -26.24 -0.28 -11.08
N ILE A 321 -25.10 0.41 -11.14
CA ILE A 321 -24.55 1.03 -12.37
C ILE A 321 -23.22 0.36 -12.71
N GLN A 322 -22.89 0.20 -14.00
CA GLN A 322 -21.66 -0.47 -14.43
C GLN A 322 -20.42 0.16 -13.74
N PRO A 323 -19.64 -0.60 -12.94
CA PRO A 323 -18.49 -0.10 -12.19
C PRO A 323 -17.43 0.63 -13.01
N ARG A 324 -17.33 0.33 -14.31
CA ARG A 324 -16.38 0.97 -15.23
C ARG A 324 -16.51 2.49 -15.24
N TYR A 325 -17.73 3.02 -15.19
CA TYR A 325 -17.94 4.47 -15.31
C TYR A 325 -17.40 5.20 -14.09
N PHE A 326 -17.76 4.74 -12.89
CA PHE A 326 -17.23 5.32 -11.65
C PHE A 326 -15.72 5.23 -11.60
N ALA A 327 -15.16 4.05 -11.90
CA ALA A 327 -13.72 3.88 -11.77
C ALA A 327 -12.93 4.59 -12.87
N THR A 328 -13.47 4.80 -14.08
CA THR A 328 -12.83 5.67 -15.09
C THR A 328 -12.86 7.13 -14.65
N THR A 329 -14.03 7.62 -14.19
CA THR A 329 -14.16 8.99 -13.68
C THR A 329 -13.23 9.23 -12.50
N GLY A 330 -13.21 8.30 -11.54
CA GLY A 330 -12.35 8.38 -10.37
C GLY A 330 -10.87 8.42 -10.72
N MET A 331 -10.45 7.62 -11.70
CA MET A 331 -9.07 7.63 -12.18
C MET A 331 -8.71 8.96 -12.86
N ALA A 332 -9.62 9.51 -13.69
CA ALA A 332 -9.43 10.83 -14.29
C ALA A 332 -9.35 11.95 -13.25
N MET A 333 -10.16 11.90 -12.19
CA MET A 333 -10.08 12.83 -11.06
C MET A 333 -8.73 12.74 -10.32
N CYS A 334 -8.26 11.53 -10.03
CA CYS A 334 -6.93 11.34 -9.42
C CYS A 334 -5.82 11.90 -10.32
N THR A 335 -5.83 11.58 -11.63
CA THR A 335 -4.82 12.04 -12.58
C THR A 335 -4.82 13.56 -12.74
N THR A 336 -5.99 14.18 -12.85
CA THR A 336 -6.10 15.65 -12.92
C THR A 336 -5.66 16.32 -11.62
N GLY A 337 -6.02 15.77 -10.47
CA GLY A 337 -5.57 16.28 -9.17
C GLY A 337 -4.05 16.18 -8.99
N LEU A 338 -3.41 15.11 -9.46
CA LEU A 338 -1.94 15.02 -9.52
C LEU A 338 -1.34 16.13 -10.41
N GLY A 339 -1.96 16.39 -11.55
CA GLY A 339 -1.56 17.50 -12.42
C GLY A 339 -1.66 18.85 -11.71
N MET A 340 -2.73 19.09 -10.94
CA MET A 340 -2.91 20.30 -10.14
C MET A 340 -1.84 20.44 -9.05
N LEU A 341 -1.47 19.33 -8.38
CA LEU A 341 -0.42 19.33 -7.34
C LEU A 341 0.97 19.71 -7.88
N ALA A 342 1.23 19.52 -9.17
CA ALA A 342 2.50 19.93 -9.80
C ALA A 342 2.70 21.46 -9.82
N PHE A 343 1.62 22.24 -9.67
CA PHE A 343 1.64 23.71 -9.69
C PHE A 343 1.73 24.34 -8.29
N LEU A 344 1.83 23.54 -7.23
CA LEU A 344 2.04 24.09 -5.88
C LEU A 344 3.35 24.88 -5.81
N GLY A 345 3.29 26.04 -5.17
CA GLY A 345 4.42 26.94 -4.92
C GLY A 345 4.48 27.39 -3.46
N PRO A 346 5.44 28.24 -3.07
CA PRO A 346 5.60 28.66 -1.67
C PRO A 346 4.40 29.45 -1.12
N ALA A 347 3.69 30.19 -1.97
CA ALA A 347 2.57 31.06 -1.59
C ALA A 347 1.19 30.44 -1.84
N THR A 348 1.12 29.14 -2.16
CA THR A 348 -0.17 28.49 -2.41
C THR A 348 -1.00 28.45 -1.13
N ALA A 349 -2.21 28.99 -1.16
CA ALA A 349 -3.10 29.01 -0.02
C ALA A 349 -3.55 27.60 0.40
N ILE A 350 -3.65 27.35 1.71
CA ILE A 350 -4.00 26.03 2.28
C ILE A 350 -5.34 25.51 1.76
N TRP A 351 -6.34 26.39 1.58
CA TRP A 351 -7.65 25.98 1.07
C TRP A 351 -7.59 25.38 -0.36
N ILE A 352 -6.66 25.84 -1.19
CA ILE A 352 -6.44 25.29 -2.55
C ILE A 352 -5.93 23.84 -2.42
N ILE A 353 -4.96 23.62 -1.53
CA ILE A 353 -4.39 22.29 -1.27
C ILE A 353 -5.49 21.34 -0.77
N VAL A 354 -6.27 21.77 0.22
CA VAL A 354 -7.40 21.01 0.75
C VAL A 354 -8.42 20.68 -0.36
N THR A 355 -8.74 21.65 -1.23
CA THR A 355 -9.67 21.43 -2.36
C THR A 355 -9.14 20.37 -3.32
N ILE A 356 -7.85 20.40 -3.66
CA ILE A 356 -7.23 19.39 -4.51
C ILE A 356 -7.22 18.01 -3.83
N LEU A 357 -6.94 17.96 -2.52
CA LEU A 357 -6.99 16.70 -1.76
C LEU A 357 -8.40 16.12 -1.66
N ILE A 358 -9.43 16.96 -1.50
CA ILE A 358 -10.83 16.54 -1.55
C ILE A 358 -11.15 15.97 -2.94
N TRP A 359 -10.73 16.65 -4.01
CA TRP A 359 -10.91 16.19 -5.39
C TRP A 359 -10.25 14.83 -5.64
N VAL A 360 -8.99 14.66 -5.25
CA VAL A 360 -8.27 13.38 -5.37
C VAL A 360 -8.92 12.31 -4.49
N GLY A 361 -9.34 12.64 -3.27
CA GLY A 361 -9.98 11.71 -2.35
C GLY A 361 -11.33 11.19 -2.87
N LEU A 362 -12.14 12.07 -3.47
CA LEU A 362 -13.37 11.69 -4.19
C LEU A 362 -13.05 10.81 -5.40
N GLY A 363 -12.04 11.19 -6.19
CA GLY A 363 -11.58 10.39 -7.32
C GLY A 363 -11.19 8.97 -6.90
N PHE A 364 -10.46 8.86 -5.80
CA PHE A 364 -10.02 7.60 -5.25
C PHE A 364 -11.19 6.76 -4.70
N ALA A 365 -12.18 7.39 -4.06
CA ALA A 365 -13.42 6.73 -3.64
C ALA A 365 -14.20 6.15 -4.82
N LEU A 366 -14.31 6.93 -5.91
CA LEU A 366 -14.96 6.53 -7.16
C LEU A 366 -14.22 5.40 -7.88
N PHE A 367 -12.91 5.33 -7.71
CA PHE A 367 -12.06 4.30 -8.29
C PHE A 367 -12.07 3.00 -7.49
N SER A 368 -11.66 3.06 -6.23
CA SER A 368 -11.17 1.87 -5.52
C SER A 368 -12.25 0.84 -5.24
N SER A 369 -13.43 1.25 -4.76
CA SER A 369 -14.52 0.30 -4.45
C SER A 369 -15.12 -0.33 -5.71
N PRO A 370 -15.51 0.43 -6.76
CA PRO A 370 -16.01 -0.16 -8.01
C PRO A 370 -14.99 -1.03 -8.74
N ASN A 371 -13.71 -0.66 -8.70
CA ASN A 371 -12.65 -1.48 -9.27
C ASN A 371 -12.51 -2.82 -8.55
N MET A 372 -12.53 -2.81 -7.21
CA MET A 372 -12.52 -4.04 -6.41
C MET A 372 -13.75 -4.90 -6.67
N ASN A 373 -14.93 -4.29 -6.80
CA ASN A 373 -16.16 -5.01 -7.18
C ASN A 373 -16.00 -5.71 -8.53
N THR A 374 -15.40 -5.04 -9.51
CA THR A 374 -15.10 -5.65 -10.82
C THR A 374 -14.16 -6.84 -10.71
N ILE A 375 -13.09 -6.73 -9.92
CA ILE A 375 -12.15 -7.83 -9.71
C ILE A 375 -12.87 -9.03 -9.07
N MET A 376 -13.60 -8.82 -7.98
CA MET A 376 -14.30 -9.91 -7.28
C MET A 376 -15.39 -10.55 -8.14
N SER A 377 -16.15 -9.73 -8.87
CA SER A 377 -17.24 -10.21 -9.73
C SER A 377 -16.75 -10.86 -11.03
N SER A 378 -15.47 -10.73 -11.37
CA SER A 378 -14.87 -11.36 -12.55
C SER A 378 -14.40 -12.79 -12.32
N VAL A 379 -14.37 -13.27 -11.07
CA VAL A 379 -13.84 -14.59 -10.72
C VAL A 379 -14.89 -15.46 -10.02
N GLU A 380 -14.68 -16.77 -10.00
CA GLU A 380 -15.57 -17.67 -9.26
C GLU A 380 -15.43 -17.48 -7.73
N ARG A 381 -16.49 -17.80 -6.98
CA ARG A 381 -16.51 -17.69 -5.49
C ARG A 381 -15.37 -18.44 -4.80
N ARG A 382 -14.89 -19.53 -5.42
CA ARG A 382 -13.73 -20.32 -4.98
C ARG A 382 -12.42 -19.53 -5.06
N GLN A 383 -12.31 -18.59 -5.99
CA GLN A 383 -11.10 -17.82 -6.30
C GLN A 383 -11.05 -16.46 -5.58
N TYR A 384 -12.07 -16.10 -4.78
CA TYR A 384 -12.15 -14.79 -4.11
C TYR A 384 -10.92 -14.47 -3.25
N GLY A 385 -10.39 -15.45 -2.50
CA GLY A 385 -9.17 -15.25 -1.71
C GLY A 385 -7.97 -14.90 -2.58
N GLN A 386 -7.76 -15.65 -3.66
CA GLN A 386 -6.68 -15.42 -4.63
C GLN A 386 -6.83 -14.07 -5.33
N ALA A 387 -8.04 -13.73 -5.80
CA ALA A 387 -8.31 -12.46 -6.46
C ALA A 387 -8.10 -11.25 -5.53
N SER A 388 -8.53 -11.35 -4.27
CA SER A 388 -8.35 -10.26 -3.28
C SER A 388 -6.88 -10.09 -2.88
N GLY A 389 -6.16 -11.21 -2.74
CA GLY A 389 -4.71 -11.20 -2.54
C GLY A 389 -3.98 -10.52 -3.70
N LEU A 390 -4.29 -10.91 -4.94
CA LEU A 390 -3.73 -10.29 -6.14
C LEU A 390 -4.07 -8.81 -6.27
N ALA A 391 -5.30 -8.40 -5.99
CA ALA A 391 -5.70 -6.98 -5.98
C ALA A 391 -4.89 -6.18 -4.95
N SER A 392 -4.68 -6.75 -3.76
CA SER A 392 -3.81 -6.16 -2.74
C SER A 392 -2.37 -6.07 -3.24
N SER A 393 -1.87 -7.09 -3.96
CA SER A 393 -0.53 -7.10 -4.57
C SER A 393 -0.35 -6.01 -5.60
N MET A 394 -1.33 -5.82 -6.50
CA MET A 394 -1.29 -4.71 -7.44
C MET A 394 -1.19 -3.36 -6.74
N ARG A 395 -1.90 -3.18 -5.61
CA ARG A 395 -1.78 -1.99 -4.78
C ARG A 395 -0.35 -1.82 -4.25
N VAL A 396 0.18 -2.81 -3.54
CA VAL A 396 1.51 -2.69 -2.89
C VAL A 396 2.62 -2.54 -3.93
N PHE A 397 2.50 -3.20 -5.08
CA PHE A 397 3.42 -3.02 -6.21
C PHE A 397 3.35 -1.60 -6.79
N GLY A 398 2.16 -1.00 -6.87
CA GLY A 398 2.03 0.39 -7.29
C GLY A 398 2.70 1.33 -6.29
N GLN A 399 2.45 1.12 -5.00
CA GLN A 399 3.05 1.93 -3.93
C GLN A 399 4.59 1.88 -3.94
N ILE A 400 5.19 0.71 -4.14
CA ILE A 400 6.65 0.60 -4.19
C ILE A 400 7.23 1.25 -5.46
N ILE A 401 6.59 1.10 -6.62
CA ILE A 401 7.01 1.81 -7.85
C ILE A 401 6.91 3.32 -7.64
N SER A 402 5.84 3.81 -7.00
CA SER A 402 5.67 5.22 -6.65
C SER A 402 6.86 5.74 -5.85
N MET A 403 7.22 5.03 -4.76
CA MET A 403 8.35 5.43 -3.93
C MET A 403 9.70 5.28 -4.62
N SER A 404 9.89 4.28 -5.49
CA SER A 404 11.11 4.18 -6.31
C SER A 404 11.28 5.37 -7.25
N ILE A 405 10.19 5.89 -7.82
CA ILE A 405 10.24 7.12 -8.64
C ILE A 405 10.63 8.31 -7.76
N VAL A 406 10.07 8.44 -6.55
CA VAL A 406 10.46 9.50 -5.60
C VAL A 406 11.95 9.41 -5.25
N THR A 407 12.43 8.22 -4.88
CA THR A 407 13.84 8.00 -4.53
C THR A 407 14.76 8.27 -5.71
N LEU A 408 14.38 7.90 -6.93
CA LEU A 408 15.12 8.23 -8.15
C LEU A 408 15.22 9.75 -8.37
N ILE A 409 14.11 10.48 -8.22
CA ILE A 409 14.10 11.94 -8.35
C ILE A 409 15.00 12.59 -7.28
N PHE A 410 14.91 12.13 -6.04
CA PHE A 410 15.74 12.63 -4.95
C PHE A 410 17.22 12.33 -5.18
N SER A 411 17.55 11.13 -5.65
CA SER A 411 18.93 10.77 -5.96
C SER A 411 19.52 11.64 -7.08
N LEU A 412 18.72 11.95 -8.11
CA LEU A 412 19.12 12.83 -9.21
C LEU A 412 19.27 14.31 -8.81
N LEU A 413 18.40 14.83 -7.95
CA LEU A 413 18.33 16.28 -7.68
C LEU A 413 18.98 16.69 -6.36
N PHE A 414 18.92 15.84 -5.33
CA PHE A 414 19.38 16.17 -3.99
C PHE A 414 20.75 15.57 -3.67
N GLY A 415 21.08 14.41 -4.26
CA GLY A 415 22.30 13.67 -3.98
C GLY A 415 22.31 13.18 -2.53
N SER A 416 23.44 13.37 -1.83
CA SER A 416 23.61 12.98 -0.41
C SER A 416 23.16 14.04 0.60
N ARG A 417 22.49 15.12 0.17
CA ARG A 417 22.03 16.20 1.06
C ARG A 417 20.76 15.80 1.83
N SER A 418 20.60 16.35 3.02
CA SER A 418 19.33 16.28 3.75
C SER A 418 18.24 17.07 3.04
N ILE A 419 16.99 16.73 3.28
CA ILE A 419 15.87 17.51 2.74
C ILE A 419 15.91 18.90 3.37
N GLU A 420 16.24 19.08 4.64
CA GLU A 420 16.33 20.40 5.28
C GLU A 420 17.32 21.34 4.58
N GLU A 421 18.50 20.84 4.19
CA GLU A 421 19.55 21.63 3.52
C GLU A 421 19.24 21.99 2.07
N VAL A 422 18.41 21.21 1.38
CA VAL A 422 18.09 21.45 -0.02
C VAL A 422 17.31 22.76 -0.18
N PRO A 423 17.69 23.68 -1.08
CA PRO A 423 16.92 24.92 -1.29
C PRO A 423 15.46 24.64 -1.69
N ASN A 424 14.52 25.45 -1.17
CA ASN A 424 13.09 25.31 -1.47
C ASN A 424 12.76 25.24 -2.97
N PRO A 425 13.39 26.02 -3.88
CA PRO A 425 13.14 25.90 -5.32
C PRO A 425 13.50 24.52 -5.89
N VAL A 426 14.60 23.91 -5.43
CA VAL A 426 15.05 22.59 -5.87
C VAL A 426 14.10 21.50 -5.35
N PHE A 427 13.66 21.62 -4.09
CA PHE A 427 12.65 20.72 -3.53
C PHE A 427 11.31 20.80 -4.29
N LEU A 428 10.84 22.00 -4.60
CA LEU A 428 9.63 22.20 -5.40
C LEU A 428 9.78 21.67 -6.82
N GLN A 429 10.96 21.78 -7.42
CA GLN A 429 11.26 21.18 -8.72
C GLN A 429 11.15 19.66 -8.67
N ALA A 430 11.71 19.00 -7.66
CA ALA A 430 11.59 17.56 -7.45
C ALA A 430 10.13 17.13 -7.31
N MET A 431 9.37 17.83 -6.47
CA MET A 431 7.94 17.57 -6.27
C MET A 431 7.14 17.76 -7.56
N ARG A 432 7.41 18.84 -8.31
CA ARG A 432 6.77 19.10 -9.61
C ARG A 432 7.04 17.98 -10.61
N TRP A 433 8.30 17.56 -10.77
CA TRP A 433 8.64 16.43 -11.65
C TRP A 433 7.95 15.15 -11.20
N GLY A 434 7.93 14.87 -9.89
CA GLY A 434 7.21 13.73 -9.33
C GLY A 434 5.75 13.73 -9.74
N PHE A 435 5.02 14.83 -9.48
CA PHE A 435 3.61 14.93 -9.84
C PHE A 435 3.35 14.92 -11.34
N ILE A 436 4.22 15.49 -12.18
CA ILE A 436 4.13 15.38 -13.65
C ILE A 436 4.28 13.92 -14.08
N ILE A 437 5.31 13.21 -13.60
CA ILE A 437 5.53 11.79 -13.91
C ILE A 437 4.32 10.95 -13.48
N PHE A 438 3.81 11.17 -12.26
CA PHE A 438 2.63 10.45 -11.78
C PHE A 438 1.36 10.76 -12.56
N THR A 439 1.21 11.99 -13.05
CA THR A 439 0.12 12.38 -13.95
C THR A 439 0.22 11.61 -15.27
N LEU A 440 1.41 11.58 -15.88
CA LEU A 440 1.66 10.86 -17.14
C LEU A 440 1.43 9.34 -16.98
N ILE A 441 1.85 8.75 -15.86
CA ILE A 441 1.57 7.35 -15.53
C ILE A 441 0.06 7.10 -15.36
N GLY A 442 -0.67 8.06 -14.81
CA GLY A 442 -2.11 7.95 -14.59
C GLY A 442 -2.94 7.90 -15.87
N LEU A 443 -2.49 8.55 -16.95
CA LEU A 443 -3.21 8.64 -18.23
C LEU A 443 -3.50 7.26 -18.87
N PRO A 444 -2.52 6.35 -19.07
CA PRO A 444 -2.79 4.98 -19.50
C PRO A 444 -3.77 4.23 -18.60
N GLY A 445 -3.78 4.55 -17.31
CA GLY A 445 -4.71 3.98 -16.36
C GLY A 445 -6.17 4.24 -16.72
N ILE A 446 -6.50 5.47 -17.12
CA ILE A 446 -7.85 5.85 -17.57
C ILE A 446 -8.28 4.97 -18.74
N TYR A 447 -7.37 4.72 -19.68
CA TYR A 447 -7.60 3.83 -20.83
C TYR A 447 -7.92 2.39 -20.40
N PHE A 448 -7.11 1.77 -19.52
CA PHE A 448 -7.38 0.42 -19.04
C PHE A 448 -8.67 0.33 -18.23
N SER A 449 -8.93 1.35 -17.42
CA SER A 449 -10.14 1.48 -16.60
C SER A 449 -11.39 1.55 -17.47
N PHE A 450 -11.35 2.30 -18.58
CA PHE A 450 -12.48 2.41 -19.51
C PHE A 450 -12.67 1.14 -20.36
N ASN A 451 -11.57 0.60 -20.90
CA ASN A 451 -11.60 -0.51 -21.85
C ASN A 451 -11.71 -1.90 -21.21
N ARG A 452 -11.92 -1.98 -19.88
CA ARG A 452 -12.06 -3.26 -19.16
C ARG A 452 -13.26 -4.10 -19.62
N GLY A 453 -14.30 -3.44 -20.15
CA GLY A 453 -15.57 -4.07 -20.53
C GLY A 453 -16.68 -3.90 -19.48
N ASN A 454 -17.83 -4.52 -19.74
CA ASN A 454 -18.99 -4.52 -18.83
C ASN A 454 -19.02 -5.78 -17.98
N LEU A 455 -19.49 -5.65 -16.74
CA LEU A 455 -19.84 -6.80 -15.91
C LEU A 455 -21.16 -7.40 -16.40
N LYS A 456 -21.13 -8.71 -16.66
CA LYS A 456 -22.35 -9.49 -16.91
C LYS A 456 -23.01 -9.77 -15.57
N ARG A 457 -24.17 -9.15 -15.32
CA ARG A 457 -25.00 -9.47 -14.15
C ARG A 457 -25.77 -10.74 -14.46
N LYS A 458 -25.77 -11.71 -13.54
CA LYS A 458 -26.78 -12.77 -13.58
C LYS A 458 -28.09 -12.11 -13.16
N GLU A 459 -29.06 -12.09 -14.06
CA GLU A 459 -30.44 -11.67 -13.78
C GLU A 459 -31.08 -12.58 -12.73
#